data_AF-A0A961WNM5-F1
#
_entry.id   AF-A0A961WNM5-F1
#
_cell.length_a   1.000
_cell.length_b   1.000
_cell.length_c   1.000
_cell.angle_alpha   90.00
_cell.angle_beta   90.00
_cell.angle_gamma   90.00
#
_symmetry.space_group_name_H-M   'P 1'
#
loop_
_entity.id
_entity.type
_entity.pdbx_description
1 polymer ?
#
loop_
_entity_poly.entity_id
_entity_poly.type
_entity_poly.pdbx_seq_one_letter_code
_entity_poly.pdbx_strand_id
1 'polypeptide(L)'
;MKKLLAILPMALVLGLAACSDQSSEPKAQAPAATESKPAAPAATEAKPAAPAEPTATEAKPAAPAAPAEASDVSEAAINACLAAVKNETGEPDVVMTSKEWSQANSMVMLGVGAQRAPWKCLVSNDGTVQEVSFTGSEGAK
;
A
#
# COMPACT_ATOMS: atom_id res chain seq x y z
N MET A 1 42.47 11.00 28.94
CA MET A 1 42.82 10.68 30.34
C MET A 1 41.62 10.00 30.98
N LYS A 2 41.82 8.79 31.55
CA LYS A 2 41.09 8.11 32.64
C LYS A 2 39.59 8.46 32.84
N LYS A 3 38.63 7.53 32.82
CA LYS A 3 38.43 6.36 33.73
C LYS A 3 37.36 5.44 33.06
N LEU A 4 37.57 4.15 32.84
CA LEU A 4 37.48 3.00 33.77
C LEU A 4 36.05 2.64 34.26
N LEU A 5 35.69 1.37 33.98
CA LEU A 5 34.78 0.45 34.73
C LEU A 5 33.27 0.72 34.61
N ALA A 6 32.36 -0.25 34.43
CA ALA A 6 32.35 -1.69 34.74
C ALA A 6 31.37 -2.42 33.77
N ILE A 7 31.71 -3.59 33.21
CA ILE A 7 31.36 -4.95 33.69
C ILE A 7 29.90 -5.10 34.15
N LEU A 8 29.02 -5.60 33.28
CA LEU A 8 28.17 -6.81 33.46
C LEU A 8 27.30 -6.97 32.20
N PRO A 9 27.09 -8.20 31.70
CA PRO A 9 25.93 -8.91 32.20
C PRO A 9 26.24 -10.33 32.65
N MET A 10 25.62 -10.63 33.79
CA MET A 10 25.40 -11.95 34.35
C MET A 10 24.90 -12.94 33.29
N ALA A 11 25.45 -14.13 33.40
CA ALA A 11 25.01 -15.36 32.76
C ALA A 11 23.59 -15.79 33.20
N LEU A 12 23.13 -16.85 32.52
CA LEU A 12 21.88 -17.62 32.64
C LEU A 12 20.70 -16.98 31.92
N VAL A 13 20.06 -17.67 30.97
CA VAL A 13 19.51 -19.02 31.14
C VAL A 13 19.71 -19.88 29.88
N LEU A 14 20.43 -21.00 30.03
CA LEU A 14 20.32 -22.15 29.13
C LEU A 14 18.96 -22.83 29.37
N GLY A 15 18.29 -23.19 28.28
CA GLY A 15 16.91 -23.65 28.28
C GLY A 15 16.65 -25.03 28.85
N LEU A 16 15.37 -25.36 28.94
CA LEU A 16 14.85 -26.72 28.95
C LEU A 16 13.55 -26.76 28.15
N ALA A 17 13.50 -27.72 27.23
CA ALA A 17 12.29 -28.20 26.60
C ALA A 17 11.35 -28.81 27.65
N ALA A 18 10.05 -28.55 27.51
CA ALA A 18 9.00 -29.49 27.92
C ALA A 18 7.71 -29.14 27.17
N CYS A 19 7.27 -30.06 26.33
CA CYS A 19 5.94 -30.12 25.76
C CYS A 19 4.88 -30.30 26.86
N SER A 20 3.72 -29.65 26.72
CA SER A 20 2.35 -30.17 26.97
C SER A 20 1.39 -28.97 26.97
N ASP A 21 0.67 -28.74 25.87
CA ASP A 21 -0.65 -29.36 25.58
C ASP A 21 -1.76 -28.69 26.40
N GLN A 22 -2.56 -27.82 25.77
CA GLN A 22 -3.98 -27.68 26.11
C GLN A 22 -4.75 -26.87 25.05
N SER A 23 -5.67 -27.57 24.37
CA SER A 23 -6.90 -27.08 23.73
C SER A 23 -6.82 -26.46 22.33
N SER A 24 -6.55 -27.33 21.35
CA SER A 24 -7.12 -27.21 20.01
C SER A 24 -8.59 -27.65 20.05
N GLU A 25 -9.53 -26.73 19.84
CA GLU A 25 -10.93 -27.07 19.60
C GLU A 25 -11.10 -27.71 18.20
N PRO A 26 -11.79 -28.85 18.08
CA PRO A 26 -12.09 -29.43 16.78
C PRO A 26 -13.33 -28.73 16.22
N LYS A 27 -13.14 -27.79 15.28
CA LYS A 27 -14.27 -27.29 14.49
C LYS A 27 -14.62 -28.34 13.44
N ALA A 28 -15.55 -29.21 13.82
CA ALA A 28 -16.19 -30.20 12.97
C ALA A 28 -16.65 -29.55 11.66
N GLN A 29 -16.03 -29.99 10.56
CA GLN A 29 -16.60 -29.87 9.23
C GLN A 29 -17.50 -31.09 9.01
N ALA A 30 -18.76 -30.83 8.65
CA ALA A 30 -19.53 -31.75 7.84
C ALA A 30 -20.06 -30.98 6.62
N PRO A 31 -19.94 -31.54 5.41
CA PRO A 31 -20.25 -30.87 4.15
C PRO A 31 -21.74 -31.00 3.80
N ALA A 32 -22.29 -29.98 3.15
CA ALA A 32 -23.50 -30.11 2.36
C ALA A 32 -23.30 -29.36 1.04
N ALA A 33 -23.16 -30.16 -0.01
CA ALA A 33 -23.25 -29.71 -1.39
C ALA A 33 -24.72 -29.42 -1.74
N THR A 34 -24.94 -28.27 -2.36
CA THR A 34 -26.06 -27.89 -3.25
C THR A 34 -25.71 -26.46 -3.70
N GLU A 35 -25.87 -25.99 -4.92
CA GLU A 35 -26.42 -26.50 -6.16
C GLU A 35 -26.03 -25.46 -7.22
N SER A 36 -25.77 -25.93 -8.44
CA SER A 36 -25.47 -25.11 -9.61
C SER A 36 -26.57 -24.10 -9.93
N LYS A 37 -26.19 -22.85 -10.19
CA LYS A 37 -26.90 -22.01 -11.17
C LYS A 37 -25.96 -21.04 -11.88
N PRO A 38 -25.59 -21.31 -13.14
CA PRO A 38 -25.02 -20.32 -14.04
C PRO A 38 -26.13 -19.35 -14.48
N ALA A 39 -25.90 -18.05 -14.34
CA ALA A 39 -26.63 -17.04 -15.08
C ALA A 39 -25.67 -16.41 -16.10
N ALA A 40 -26.10 -16.53 -17.35
CA ALA A 40 -25.39 -16.19 -18.57
C ALA A 40 -24.98 -14.71 -18.68
N PRO A 41 -24.02 -14.39 -19.57
CA PRO A 41 -23.63 -13.04 -19.92
C PRO A 41 -24.69 -12.36 -20.77
N ALA A 42 -24.91 -11.06 -20.54
CA ALA A 42 -25.56 -10.18 -21.50
C ALA A 42 -24.53 -9.17 -21.97
N ALA A 43 -23.97 -9.43 -23.15
CA ALA A 43 -23.44 -8.38 -24.00
C ALA A 43 -24.61 -7.51 -24.47
N THR A 44 -24.43 -6.19 -24.48
CA THR A 44 -25.16 -5.31 -25.39
C THR A 44 -24.17 -4.32 -25.97
N GLU A 45 -24.21 -4.24 -27.29
CA GLU A 45 -23.26 -3.62 -28.20
C GLU A 45 -23.37 -2.08 -28.30
N ALA A 46 -22.27 -1.49 -28.77
CA ALA A 46 -22.16 -0.36 -29.72
C ALA A 46 -22.58 1.10 -29.33
N LYS A 47 -21.56 1.94 -29.04
CA LYS A 47 -20.99 3.07 -29.87
C LYS A 47 -21.95 3.91 -30.77
N PRO A 48 -21.70 5.21 -31.13
CA PRO A 48 -20.80 6.30 -30.63
C PRO A 48 -21.51 7.67 -30.42
N ALA A 49 -20.85 8.65 -29.77
CA ALA A 49 -20.76 10.05 -30.24
C ALA A 49 -19.78 10.87 -29.37
N ALA A 50 -18.69 11.35 -29.98
CA ALA A 50 -18.05 12.62 -29.61
C ALA A 50 -18.72 13.75 -30.45
N PRO A 51 -18.45 15.04 -30.24
CA PRO A 51 -17.80 15.73 -29.12
C PRO A 51 -18.73 16.80 -28.49
N ALA A 52 -18.55 17.11 -27.21
CA ALA A 52 -18.96 18.41 -26.68
C ALA A 52 -17.67 19.19 -26.39
N GLU A 53 -17.53 20.30 -27.10
CA GLU A 53 -16.40 21.21 -27.07
C GLU A 53 -16.12 21.72 -25.64
N PRO A 54 -14.85 21.94 -25.25
CA PRO A 54 -14.56 22.64 -24.02
C PRO A 54 -14.90 24.11 -24.21
N THR A 55 -16.07 24.52 -23.70
CA THR A 55 -16.31 25.94 -23.45
C THR A 55 -15.28 26.41 -22.43
N ALA A 56 -14.32 27.18 -22.91
CA ALA A 56 -13.41 27.96 -22.11
C ALA A 56 -14.21 28.96 -21.27
N THR A 57 -14.54 28.59 -20.03
CA THR A 57 -14.93 29.55 -19.00
C THR A 57 -13.65 30.10 -18.39
N GLU A 58 -13.29 31.25 -18.94
CA GLU A 58 -12.60 32.39 -18.32
C GLU A 58 -12.14 32.18 -16.86
N ALA A 59 -10.82 32.10 -16.70
CA ALA A 59 -10.14 32.10 -15.42
C ALA A 59 -10.31 33.47 -14.74
N LYS A 60 -11.21 33.54 -13.76
CA LYS A 60 -11.12 34.53 -12.68
C LYS A 60 -9.86 34.20 -11.87
N PRO A 61 -8.93 35.14 -11.61
CA PRO A 61 -7.85 34.90 -10.67
C PRO A 61 -8.45 34.65 -9.28
N ALA A 62 -8.42 33.40 -8.84
CA ALA A 62 -8.66 33.07 -7.45
C ALA A 62 -7.52 33.70 -6.64
N ALA A 63 -7.90 34.52 -5.67
CA ALA A 63 -7.03 35.02 -4.62
C ALA A 63 -6.21 33.87 -4.01
N PRO A 64 -5.01 34.13 -3.44
CA PRO A 64 -4.19 33.09 -2.84
C PRO A 64 -5.00 32.34 -1.78
N ALA A 65 -5.33 31.08 -2.08
CA ALA A 65 -5.92 30.19 -1.11
C ALA A 65 -4.90 30.03 0.03
N ALA A 66 -5.35 30.27 1.27
CA ALA A 66 -4.61 29.86 2.45
C ALA A 66 -4.21 28.37 2.32
N PRO A 67 -3.06 27.95 2.88
CA PRO A 67 -2.63 26.55 2.77
C PRO A 67 -3.74 25.65 3.30
N ALA A 68 -4.24 24.77 2.42
CA ALA A 68 -5.22 23.76 2.78
C ALA A 68 -4.70 22.96 3.97
N GLU A 69 -5.54 22.81 4.99
CA GLU A 69 -5.24 22.00 6.17
C GLU A 69 -4.77 20.61 5.73
N ALA A 70 -3.71 20.09 6.38
CA ALA A 70 -2.98 18.89 5.99
C ALA A 70 -3.85 17.61 6.08
N SER A 71 -4.75 17.46 5.10
CA SER A 71 -5.60 16.29 4.86
C SER A 71 -5.15 15.55 3.60
N ASP A 72 -3.94 15.83 3.14
CA ASP A 72 -3.36 15.31 1.92
C ASP A 72 -1.96 14.73 2.22
N VAL A 73 -1.53 13.79 1.39
CA VAL A 73 -0.21 13.15 1.53
C VAL A 73 0.86 14.15 1.13
N SER A 74 1.81 14.42 2.02
CA SER A 74 2.89 15.37 1.76
C SER A 74 3.76 14.94 0.57
N GLU A 75 4.32 15.92 -0.17
CA GLU A 75 5.23 15.62 -1.28
C GLU A 75 6.48 14.86 -0.81
N ALA A 76 6.95 15.11 0.41
CA ALA A 76 8.04 14.38 1.01
C ALA A 76 7.72 12.88 1.13
N ALA A 77 6.51 12.54 1.59
CA ALA A 77 6.03 11.17 1.70
C ALA A 77 5.88 10.50 0.32
N ILE A 78 5.35 11.22 -0.68
CA ILE A 78 5.25 10.72 -2.06
C ILE A 78 6.64 10.41 -2.63
N ASN A 79 7.58 11.34 -2.49
CA ASN A 79 8.95 11.18 -3.00
C ASN A 79 9.71 10.05 -2.30
N ALA A 80 9.52 9.89 -0.98
CA ALA A 80 10.09 8.78 -0.22
C ALA A 80 9.58 7.43 -0.73
N CYS A 81 8.28 7.32 -1.01
CA CYS A 81 7.69 6.11 -1.60
C CYS A 81 8.21 5.83 -3.00
N LEU A 82 8.30 6.85 -3.87
CA LEU A 82 8.86 6.68 -5.22
C LEU A 82 10.31 6.18 -5.16
N ALA A 83 11.14 6.74 -4.27
CA ALA A 83 12.52 6.30 -4.10
C ALA A 83 12.62 4.87 -3.55
N ALA A 84 11.79 4.53 -2.56
CA ALA A 84 11.79 3.19 -1.97
C ALA A 84 11.39 2.12 -2.98
N VAL A 85 10.34 2.34 -3.77
CA VAL A 85 9.93 1.38 -4.81
C VAL A 85 10.97 1.27 -5.93
N LYS A 86 11.61 2.37 -6.34
CA LYS A 86 12.73 2.32 -7.30
C LYS A 86 13.88 1.47 -6.78
N ASN A 87 14.22 1.60 -5.51
CA ASN A 87 15.28 0.80 -4.89
C ASN A 87 14.90 -0.67 -4.74
N GLU A 88 13.64 -0.97 -4.40
CA GLU A 88 13.14 -2.33 -4.22
C GLU A 88 13.06 -3.10 -5.55
N THR A 89 12.65 -2.41 -6.63
CA THR A 89 12.42 -3.03 -7.94
C THR A 89 13.61 -2.94 -8.90
N GLY A 90 14.52 -1.98 -8.68
CA GLY A 90 15.56 -1.63 -9.64
C GLY A 90 15.04 -0.91 -10.90
N GLU A 91 13.75 -0.59 -10.96
CA GLU A 91 13.11 0.05 -12.11
C GLU A 91 13.03 1.57 -11.90
N PRO A 92 13.57 2.40 -12.81
CA PRO A 92 13.54 3.86 -12.66
C PRO A 92 12.19 4.48 -13.03
N ASP A 93 11.40 3.80 -13.88
CA ASP A 93 10.06 4.23 -14.28
C ASP A 93 9.04 3.83 -13.21
N VAL A 94 8.89 4.70 -12.22
CA VAL A 94 7.90 4.55 -11.15
C VAL A 94 7.07 5.81 -11.08
N VAL A 95 5.76 5.63 -11.07
CA VAL A 95 4.79 6.73 -11.07
C VAL A 95 3.73 6.49 -10.01
N MET A 96 3.23 7.58 -9.43
CA MET A 96 2.10 7.49 -8.50
C MET A 96 0.79 7.32 -9.27
N THR A 97 -0.03 6.37 -8.82
CA THR A 97 -1.35 6.07 -9.39
C THR A 97 -2.48 6.51 -8.47
N SER A 98 -2.31 6.38 -7.15
CA SER A 98 -3.22 6.94 -6.16
C SER A 98 -2.52 7.23 -4.84
N LYS A 99 -3.17 8.04 -4.01
CA LYS A 99 -2.73 8.37 -2.65
C LYS A 99 -3.94 8.46 -1.74
N GLU A 100 -3.78 8.01 -0.50
CA GLU A 100 -4.79 8.11 0.54
C GLU A 100 -4.11 8.55 1.83
N TRP A 101 -4.59 9.66 2.38
CA TRP A 101 -4.09 10.19 3.64
C TRP A 101 -4.84 9.55 4.81
N SER A 102 -4.11 9.23 5.88
CA SER A 102 -4.69 8.89 7.17
C SER A 102 -3.81 9.43 8.31
N GLN A 103 -4.45 9.65 9.45
CA GLN A 103 -3.81 10.16 10.66
C GLN A 103 -2.66 9.26 11.15
N ALA A 104 -2.76 7.95 10.91
CA ALA A 104 -1.73 6.99 11.30
C ALA A 104 -0.58 6.92 10.28
N ASN A 105 -0.90 6.71 9.00
CA ASN A 105 0.05 6.66 7.90
C ASN A 105 -0.67 7.05 6.61
N SER A 106 0.08 7.57 5.66
CA SER A 106 -0.38 7.73 4.28
C SER A 106 -0.08 6.48 3.46
N MET A 107 -1.01 6.11 2.58
CA MET A 107 -0.83 5.07 1.59
C MET A 107 -0.61 5.70 0.22
N VAL A 108 0.41 5.25 -0.50
CA VAL A 108 0.70 5.65 -1.88
C VAL A 108 0.73 4.40 -2.74
N MET A 109 -0.15 4.36 -3.75
CA MET A 109 -0.09 3.32 -4.78
C MET A 109 0.78 3.81 -5.93
N LEU A 110 1.66 2.94 -6.37
CA LEU A 110 2.66 3.20 -7.39
C LEU A 110 2.52 2.16 -8.51
N GLY A 111 2.72 2.61 -9.75
CA GLY A 111 2.88 1.74 -10.91
C GLY A 111 4.35 1.69 -11.32
N VAL A 112 4.88 0.48 -11.52
CA VAL A 112 6.29 0.25 -11.88
C VAL A 112 6.39 -0.27 -13.31
N GLY A 113 7.26 0.36 -14.09
CA GLY A 113 7.59 0.02 -15.47
C GLY A 113 6.43 0.21 -16.47
N ALA A 114 6.65 -0.24 -17.70
CA ALA A 114 5.70 -0.10 -18.79
C ALA A 114 4.35 -0.79 -18.52
N GLN A 115 4.36 -1.88 -17.74
CA GLN A 115 3.15 -2.63 -17.38
C GLN A 115 2.39 -2.05 -16.17
N ARG A 116 2.94 -0.99 -15.54
CA ARG A 116 2.38 -0.40 -14.32
C ARG A 116 2.06 -1.45 -13.27
N ALA A 117 3.02 -2.35 -13.04
CA ALA A 117 2.95 -3.35 -11.99
C ALA A 117 2.60 -2.65 -10.66
N PRO A 118 1.54 -3.06 -9.95
CA PRO A 118 1.01 -2.28 -8.83
C PRO A 118 1.79 -2.54 -7.54
N TRP A 119 2.21 -1.47 -6.88
CA TRP A 119 2.93 -1.45 -5.61
C TRP A 119 2.22 -0.55 -4.62
N LYS A 120 2.19 -0.98 -3.36
CA LYS A 120 1.73 -0.19 -2.21
C LYS A 120 2.94 0.24 -1.41
N CYS A 121 2.97 1.52 -1.06
CA CYS A 121 3.89 2.08 -0.10
C CYS A 121 3.11 2.69 1.06
N LEU A 122 3.44 2.31 2.29
CA LEU A 122 2.96 2.98 3.50
C LEU A 122 4.06 3.89 4.03
N VAL A 123 3.71 5.12 4.36
CA VAL A 123 4.67 6.16 4.75
C VAL A 123 4.08 7.01 5.87
N SER A 124 4.90 7.37 6.86
CA SER A 124 4.49 8.26 7.93
C SER A 124 4.24 9.68 7.39
N ASN A 125 3.51 10.51 8.15
CA ASN A 125 3.29 11.90 7.77
C ASN A 125 4.60 12.72 7.68
N ASP A 126 5.65 12.27 8.37
CA ASP A 126 7.01 12.85 8.34
C ASP A 126 7.87 12.36 7.15
N GLY A 127 7.33 11.46 6.31
CA GLY A 127 8.02 10.95 5.12
C GLY A 127 8.87 9.69 5.34
N THR A 128 8.74 9.02 6.47
CA THR A 128 9.44 7.74 6.73
C THR A 128 8.67 6.57 6.13
N VAL A 129 9.30 5.82 5.24
CA VAL A 129 8.68 4.63 4.63
C VAL A 129 8.58 3.50 5.65
N GLN A 130 7.37 2.98 5.83
CA GLN A 130 7.03 1.94 6.79
C GLN A 130 6.86 0.56 6.13
N GLU A 131 6.35 0.53 4.90
CA GLU A 131 6.14 -0.71 4.15
C GLU A 131 6.24 -0.42 2.65
N VAL A 132 6.84 -1.37 1.92
CA VAL A 132 6.77 -1.44 0.45
C VAL A 132 6.37 -2.86 0.09
N SER A 133 5.29 -3.03 -0.67
CA SER A 133 4.80 -4.35 -1.08
C SER A 133 4.16 -4.33 -2.45
N PHE A 134 4.36 -5.40 -3.21
CA PHE A 134 3.65 -5.64 -4.45
C PHE A 134 2.19 -6.02 -4.14
N THR A 135 1.23 -5.42 -4.83
CA THR A 135 -0.22 -5.67 -4.62
C THR A 135 -0.89 -6.34 -5.80
N GLY A 136 -0.13 -6.69 -6.85
CA GLY A 136 -0.66 -7.42 -7.98
C GLY A 136 -0.91 -8.88 -7.62
N SER A 137 -1.82 -9.51 -8.35
CA SER A 137 -2.02 -10.95 -8.26
C SER A 137 -0.77 -11.64 -8.80
N GLU A 138 0.01 -12.30 -7.95
CA GLU A 138 1.03 -13.24 -8.39
C GLU A 138 0.35 -14.37 -9.17
N GLY A 139 0.27 -14.25 -10.49
CA GLY A 139 -0.16 -15.34 -11.38
C GLY A 139 -1.54 -15.23 -12.04
N ALA A 140 -1.94 -14.06 -12.54
CA ALA A 140 -2.84 -14.05 -13.70
C ALA A 140 -2.04 -14.44 -14.94
N LYS A 141 -1.98 -15.74 -15.22
CA LYS A 141 -1.33 -16.37 -16.36
C LYS A 141 -2.36 -16.71 -17.44
#